data_AF-A0A918KHH8-F1
#
_entry.id   AF-A0A918KHH8-F1
#
_cell.length_a   1.000
_cell.length_b   1.000
_cell.length_c   1.000
_cell.angle_alpha   90.00
_cell.angle_beta   90.00
_cell.angle_gamma   90.00
#
_symmetry.space_group_name_H-M   'P 1'
#
loop_
_entity.id
_entity.type
_entity.pdbx_description
1 polymer ?
#
loop_
_entity_poly.entity_id
_entity_poly.type
_entity_poly.pdbx_seq_one_letter_code
_entity_poly.pdbx_strand_id
1 'polypeptide(L)'
;MEARLVTLEVARSGAKLVVPKLFFSYKALDEAERVGPGSDGNLIRFGAFGLRSSVYFNETSHEVLYGMSPKDVALVNTSLSRFTQCVMRVGEMFPFYDEEGGVDEWEYGAQRLENVIREVDLSAYREGAYWYEFRWDVSMGDFYE
;
A
#
# COMPACT_ATOMS: atom_id res chain seq x y z
N MET A 1 -1.00 -7.72 13.12
CA MET A 1 0.43 -7.82 12.71
C MET A 1 1.11 -6.48 13.02
N GLU A 2 2.22 -6.42 13.76
CA GLU A 2 2.83 -5.13 14.11
C GLU A 2 3.76 -4.66 12.97
N ALA A 3 3.34 -3.61 12.24
CA ALA A 3 4.13 -3.06 11.16
C ALA A 3 5.34 -2.28 11.73
N ARG A 4 6.54 -2.71 11.35
CA ARG A 4 7.80 -2.04 11.73
C ARG A 4 8.23 -1.10 10.62
N LEU A 5 8.79 0.06 10.96
CA LEU A 5 9.34 0.98 9.96
C LEU A 5 10.80 0.65 9.65
N VAL A 6 11.20 0.89 8.40
CA VAL A 6 12.59 0.84 7.93
C VAL A 6 12.93 2.13 7.19
N THR A 7 14.21 2.49 7.22
CA THR A 7 14.74 3.59 6.42
C THR A 7 15.48 3.01 5.22
N LEU A 8 15.04 3.38 4.03
CA LEU A 8 15.65 2.99 2.77
C LEU A 8 16.47 4.15 2.24
N GLU A 9 17.71 3.89 1.86
CA GLU A 9 18.50 4.86 1.10
C GLU A 9 18.10 4.77 -0.38
N VAL A 10 17.95 5.93 -1.01
CA VAL A 10 17.69 6.02 -2.45
C VAL A 10 19.03 5.94 -3.17
N ALA A 11 19.20 4.88 -3.95
CA ALA A 11 20.40 4.60 -4.70
C ALA A 11 20.87 5.85 -5.45
N ARG A 12 22.15 6.21 -5.26
CA ARG A 12 22.86 7.28 -5.97
C ARG A 12 22.39 8.72 -5.69
N SER A 13 21.42 8.97 -4.81
CA SER A 13 21.05 10.34 -4.38
C SER A 13 21.31 10.62 -2.89
N GLY A 14 21.42 9.58 -2.05
CA GLY A 14 21.56 9.73 -0.60
C GLY A 14 20.28 10.20 0.11
N ALA A 15 19.16 10.35 -0.63
CA ALA A 15 17.85 10.61 -0.03
C ALA A 15 17.38 9.38 0.78
N LYS A 16 16.48 9.60 1.73
CA LYS A 16 15.98 8.55 2.62
C LYS A 16 14.46 8.48 2.60
N LEU A 17 13.93 7.27 2.50
CA LEU A 17 12.49 6.99 2.62
C LEU A 17 12.24 6.20 3.90
N VAL A 18 11.31 6.64 4.73
CA VAL A 18 10.85 5.88 5.90
C VAL A 18 9.52 5.23 5.54
N VAL A 19 9.49 3.91 5.53
CA VAL A 19 8.34 3.12 5.07
C VAL A 19 8.11 1.91 5.98
N PRO A 20 6.90 1.34 6.01
CA PRO A 20 6.68 0.02 6.61
C PRO A 20 7.63 -1.02 6.02
N LYS A 21 8.05 -2.00 6.81
CA LYS A 21 8.92 -3.10 6.39
C LYS A 21 8.14 -4.18 5.67
N LEU A 22 6.97 -4.50 6.22
CA LEU A 22 6.09 -5.59 5.79
C LEU A 22 4.65 -5.21 6.14
N PHE A 23 3.72 -5.59 5.27
CA PHE A 23 2.28 -5.49 5.50
C PHE A 23 1.55 -6.46 4.56
N PHE A 24 1.10 -7.60 5.08
CA PHE A 24 0.57 -8.69 4.24
C PHE A 24 1.53 -9.02 3.09
N SER A 25 1.07 -8.95 1.84
CA SER A 25 1.87 -9.17 0.64
C SER A 25 2.83 -8.02 0.31
N TYR A 26 2.74 -6.87 0.98
CA TYR A 26 3.71 -5.79 0.85
C TYR A 26 5.02 -6.11 1.56
N LYS A 27 6.13 -5.86 0.88
CA LYS A 27 7.47 -5.90 1.46
C LYS A 27 8.31 -4.72 0.95
N ALA A 28 8.98 -4.01 1.85
CA ALA A 28 9.99 -3.02 1.49
C ALA A 28 11.22 -3.69 0.83
N LEU A 29 11.84 -2.99 -0.11
CA LEU A 29 13.14 -3.39 -0.66
C LEU A 29 14.26 -3.16 0.35
N ASP A 30 15.44 -3.74 0.12
CA ASP A 30 16.63 -3.46 0.92
C ASP A 30 17.23 -2.08 0.60
N GLU A 31 17.06 -1.62 -0.64
CA GLU A 31 17.46 -0.30 -1.14
C GLU A 31 16.36 0.24 -2.07
N ALA A 32 16.14 1.56 -2.05
CA ALA A 32 15.19 2.21 -2.95
C ALA A 32 15.87 2.60 -4.27
N GLU A 33 15.20 2.36 -5.39
CA GLU A 33 15.79 2.46 -6.73
C GLU A 33 15.03 3.48 -7.59
N ARG A 34 15.74 4.41 -8.23
CA ARG A 34 15.15 5.28 -9.24
C ARG A 34 14.82 4.45 -10.48
N VAL A 35 13.57 4.55 -10.94
CA VAL A 35 13.15 3.93 -12.19
C VAL A 35 13.69 4.76 -13.36
N GLY A 36 14.29 4.09 -14.34
CA GLY A 36 14.98 4.72 -15.46
C GLY A 36 14.08 5.54 -16.41
N PRO A 37 14.68 6.22 -17.41
CA PRO A 37 13.97 7.09 -18.34
C PRO A 37 12.94 6.28 -19.15
N GLY A 38 11.66 6.45 -18.85
CA GLY A 38 10.56 5.69 -19.45
C GLY A 38 9.27 5.66 -18.61
N SER A 39 9.36 5.86 -17.30
CA SER A 39 8.29 6.44 -16.48
C SER A 39 8.36 7.98 -16.56
N ASP A 40 7.43 8.71 -15.95
CA ASP A 40 7.43 10.19 -15.85
C ASP A 40 8.61 10.79 -15.05
N GLY A 41 9.81 10.21 -15.16
CA GLY A 41 11.10 10.70 -14.68
C GLY A 41 11.35 10.59 -13.18
N ASN A 42 10.30 10.49 -12.37
CA ASN A 42 10.37 10.82 -10.95
C ASN A 42 9.88 9.70 -10.03
N LEU A 43 9.89 8.44 -10.49
CA LEU A 43 9.49 7.29 -9.68
C LEU A 43 10.68 6.66 -8.97
N ILE A 44 10.54 6.47 -7.66
CA ILE A 44 11.43 5.68 -6.82
C ILE A 44 10.70 4.41 -6.43
N ARG A 45 11.17 3.25 -6.91
CA ARG A 45 10.70 1.95 -6.46
C ARG A 45 11.25 1.68 -5.06
N PHE A 46 10.37 1.36 -4.11
CA PHE A 46 10.78 1.16 -2.71
C PHE A 46 10.19 -0.10 -2.06
N GLY A 47 9.26 -0.78 -2.73
CA GLY A 47 8.68 -2.01 -2.23
C GLY A 47 8.00 -2.82 -3.33
N ALA A 48 7.35 -3.90 -2.92
CA ALA A 48 6.56 -4.76 -3.80
C ALA A 48 5.33 -5.29 -3.06
N PHE A 49 4.22 -5.42 -3.77
CA PHE A 49 3.05 -6.20 -3.35
C PHE A 49 3.09 -7.55 -4.08
N GLY A 50 3.30 -8.63 -3.33
CA GLY A 50 3.47 -9.97 -3.89
C GLY A 50 4.66 -10.07 -4.84
N LEU A 51 4.55 -10.96 -5.83
CA LEU A 51 5.67 -11.30 -6.73
C LEU A 51 5.78 -10.41 -7.98
N ARG A 52 4.71 -9.68 -8.35
CA ARG A 52 4.61 -9.03 -9.67
C ARG A 52 4.41 -7.53 -9.63
N SER A 53 3.86 -7.00 -8.54
CA SER A 53 3.56 -5.57 -8.42
C SER A 53 4.63 -4.87 -7.61
N SER A 54 5.11 -3.75 -8.11
CA SER A 54 6.05 -2.89 -7.39
C SER A 54 5.32 -1.69 -6.80
N VAL A 55 5.87 -1.15 -5.72
CA VAL A 55 5.42 0.08 -5.07
C VAL A 55 6.43 1.18 -5.33
N TYR A 56 5.91 2.33 -5.72
CA TYR A 56 6.67 3.49 -6.18
C TYR A 56 6.29 4.73 -5.37
N PHE A 57 7.25 5.61 -5.18
CA PHE A 57 7.05 6.97 -4.71
C PHE A 57 7.30 7.92 -5.87
N ASN A 58 6.35 8.79 -6.19
CA ASN A 58 6.50 9.83 -7.20
C ASN A 58 7.05 11.10 -6.54
N GLU A 59 8.26 11.51 -6.87
CA GLU A 59 8.89 12.69 -6.27
C GLU A 59 8.24 14.02 -6.66
N THR A 60 7.45 14.07 -7.74
CA THR A 60 6.75 15.29 -8.18
C THR A 60 5.41 15.46 -7.48
N SER A 61 4.57 14.43 -7.50
CA SER A 61 3.25 14.50 -6.86
C SER A 61 3.29 14.14 -5.38
N HIS A 62 4.40 13.55 -4.91
CA HIS A 62 4.57 12.94 -3.59
C HIS A 62 3.65 11.74 -3.31
N GLU A 63 3.01 11.20 -4.33
CA GLU A 63 2.10 10.05 -4.19
C GLU A 63 2.85 8.72 -4.07
N VAL A 64 2.20 7.77 -3.41
CA VAL A 64 2.57 6.36 -3.41
C VAL A 64 1.70 5.62 -4.40
N LEU A 65 2.34 4.91 -5.33
CA LEU A 65 1.72 4.25 -6.46
C LEU A 65 2.09 2.76 -6.46
N TYR A 66 1.27 1.90 -7.08
CA TYR A 66 1.61 0.50 -7.29
C TYR A 66 1.22 0.03 -8.68
N GLY A 67 1.95 -0.96 -9.22
CA GLY A 67 1.61 -1.53 -10.52
C GLY A 67 2.65 -2.55 -11.00
N MET A 68 2.27 -3.31 -12.03
CA MET A 68 3.15 -4.29 -12.69
C MET A 68 4.23 -3.62 -13.54
N SER A 69 3.99 -2.40 -14.01
CA SER A 69 4.96 -1.60 -14.75
C SER A 69 4.94 -0.14 -14.29
N PRO A 70 6.05 0.60 -14.37
CA PRO A 70 6.10 2.02 -14.03
C PRO A 70 5.24 2.94 -14.92
N LYS A 71 4.72 2.42 -16.04
CA LYS A 71 3.86 3.16 -16.99
C LYS A 71 2.37 2.95 -16.73
N ASP A 72 2.04 1.97 -15.91
CA ASP A 72 0.67 1.55 -15.61
C ASP A 72 0.59 1.30 -14.11
N VAL A 73 0.36 2.39 -13.39
CA VAL A 73 0.37 2.43 -11.94
C VAL A 73 -0.94 3.04 -11.43
N ALA A 74 -1.45 2.47 -10.35
CA ALA A 74 -2.61 2.95 -9.64
C ALA A 74 -2.18 3.61 -8.33
N LEU A 75 -3.04 4.50 -7.82
CA LEU A 75 -2.81 5.20 -6.56
C LEU A 75 -2.92 4.22 -5.39
N VAL A 76 -1.95 4.28 -4.47
CA VAL A 76 -2.04 3.66 -3.15
C VAL A 76 -2.40 4.72 -2.13
N ASN A 77 -1.63 5.80 -2.06
CA ASN A 77 -1.87 6.90 -1.13
C ASN A 77 -1.33 8.22 -1.69
N THR A 78 -1.90 9.33 -1.23
CA THR A 78 -1.49 10.67 -1.67
C THR A 78 -0.18 11.15 -1.05
N SER A 79 0.36 10.42 -0.05
CA SER A 79 1.69 10.66 0.50
C SER A 79 2.30 9.42 1.16
N LEU A 80 3.62 9.43 1.36
CA LEU A 80 4.33 8.40 2.15
C LEU A 80 3.88 8.33 3.61
N SER A 81 3.57 9.49 4.22
CA SER A 81 3.09 9.54 5.60
C SER A 81 1.70 8.91 5.73
N ARG A 82 0.80 9.19 4.79
CA ARG A 82 -0.53 8.57 4.74
C ARG A 82 -0.45 7.08 4.42
N PHE A 83 0.41 6.67 3.49
CA PHE A 83 0.71 5.26 3.25
C PHE A 83 1.12 4.54 4.52
N THR A 84 2.07 5.10 5.26
CA THR A 84 2.55 4.53 6.52
C THR A 84 1.42 4.44 7.54
N GLN A 85 0.64 5.52 7.72
CA GLN A 85 -0.49 5.52 8.67
C GLN A 85 -1.59 4.52 8.29
N CYS A 86 -1.94 4.42 7.00
CA CYS A 86 -2.89 3.41 6.52
C CYS A 86 -2.40 2.01 6.84
N VAL A 87 -1.16 1.67 6.47
CA VAL A 87 -0.58 0.35 6.72
C VAL A 87 -0.58 0.00 8.21
N MET A 88 -0.19 0.94 9.09
CA MET A 88 -0.18 0.70 10.53
C MET A 88 -1.60 0.43 11.07
N ARG A 89 -2.56 1.32 10.76
CA ARG A 89 -3.93 1.20 11.27
C ARG A 89 -4.67 0.00 10.71
N VAL A 90 -4.46 -0.33 9.43
CA VAL A 90 -5.05 -1.53 8.83
C VAL A 90 -4.39 -2.79 9.40
N GLY A 91 -3.09 -2.78 9.65
CA GLY A 91 -2.38 -3.91 10.28
C GLY A 91 -2.83 -4.21 11.72
N GLU A 92 -3.29 -3.19 12.45
CA GLU A 92 -3.91 -3.31 13.77
C GLU A 92 -5.31 -3.94 13.73
N MET A 93 -5.99 -3.85 12.58
CA MET A 93 -7.32 -4.44 12.42
C MET A 93 -7.30 -5.94 12.16
N PHE A 94 -6.17 -6.49 11.72
CA PHE A 94 -6.09 -7.90 11.33
C PHE A 94 -6.16 -8.86 12.53
N PRO A 95 -6.90 -9.98 12.44
CA PRO A 95 -7.71 -10.42 11.30
C PRO A 95 -9.00 -9.58 11.10
N PHE A 96 -9.40 -9.38 9.85
CA PHE A 96 -10.56 -8.52 9.52
C PHE A 96 -11.91 -9.08 9.96
N TYR A 97 -11.99 -10.40 10.05
CA TYR A 97 -13.15 -11.22 10.43
C TYR A 97 -12.64 -12.55 11.00
N ASP A 98 -13.53 -13.33 11.62
CA ASP A 98 -13.21 -14.69 12.08
C ASP A 98 -13.02 -15.65 10.88
N GLU A 99 -12.20 -16.69 11.03
CA GLU A 99 -11.98 -17.72 10.01
C GLU A 99 -13.28 -18.47 9.68
N GLU A 100 -14.14 -18.69 10.68
CA GLU A 100 -15.47 -19.28 10.49
C GLU A 100 -16.55 -18.21 10.20
N GLY A 101 -16.13 -16.96 10.02
CA GLY A 101 -17.00 -15.81 9.78
C GLY A 101 -17.77 -15.92 8.47
N GLY A 102 -19.03 -15.48 8.48
CA GLY A 102 -19.89 -15.45 7.30
C GLY A 102 -19.81 -14.12 6.54
N VAL A 103 -20.54 -14.05 5.43
CA VAL A 103 -20.63 -12.87 4.54
C VAL A 103 -20.90 -11.56 5.30
N ASP A 104 -21.76 -11.58 6.32
CA ASP A 104 -22.07 -10.38 7.12
C ASP A 104 -20.85 -9.87 7.90
N GLU A 105 -19.98 -10.76 8.38
CA GLU A 105 -18.74 -10.39 9.07
C GLU A 105 -17.68 -9.89 8.09
N TRP A 106 -17.59 -10.50 6.91
CA TRP A 106 -16.68 -10.04 5.85
C TRP A 106 -17.01 -8.62 5.40
N GLU A 107 -18.28 -8.34 5.17
CA GLU A 107 -18.75 -7.00 4.81
C GLU A 107 -18.53 -6.00 5.95
N TYR A 108 -18.73 -6.40 7.20
CA TYR A 108 -18.40 -5.57 8.36
C TYR A 108 -16.89 -5.24 8.44
N GLY A 109 -16.03 -6.24 8.21
CA GLY A 109 -14.58 -6.07 8.13
C GLY A 109 -14.16 -5.11 7.01
N ALA A 110 -14.74 -5.29 5.82
CA ALA A 110 -14.52 -4.44 4.66
C ALA A 110 -14.96 -2.98 4.91
N GLN A 111 -16.11 -2.77 5.56
CA GLN A 111 -16.59 -1.44 5.92
C GLN A 111 -15.68 -0.75 6.95
N ARG A 112 -15.16 -1.50 7.93
CA ARG A 112 -14.19 -0.95 8.89
C ARG A 112 -12.89 -0.54 8.19
N LEU A 113 -12.43 -1.35 7.24
CA LEU A 113 -11.22 -1.09 6.46
C LEU A 113 -11.40 0.20 5.66
N GLU A 114 -12.52 0.31 4.93
CA GLU A 114 -12.90 1.51 4.20
C GLU A 114 -12.88 2.76 5.10
N ASN A 115 -13.51 2.69 6.28
CA ASN A 115 -13.59 3.83 7.19
C ASN A 115 -12.19 4.31 7.61
N VAL A 116 -11.28 3.39 7.92
CA VAL A 116 -9.89 3.72 8.28
C VAL A 116 -9.16 4.38 7.12
N ILE A 117 -9.28 3.84 5.90
CA ILE A 117 -8.62 4.43 4.73
C ILE A 117 -9.19 5.82 4.44
N ARG A 118 -10.51 6.00 4.50
CA ARG A 118 -11.15 7.31 4.24
C ARG A 118 -10.79 8.35 5.29
N GLU A 119 -10.60 7.93 6.54
CA GLU A 119 -10.15 8.81 7.63
C GLU A 119 -8.69 9.27 7.42
N VAL A 120 -7.80 8.35 7.02
CA VAL A 120 -6.37 8.65 6.82
C VAL A 120 -6.11 9.34 5.49
N ASP A 121 -6.79 8.96 4.40
CA ASP A 121 -6.53 9.42 3.04
C ASP A 121 -7.76 9.26 2.14
N LEU A 122 -8.74 10.14 2.33
CA LEU A 122 -10.00 10.11 1.57
C LEU A 122 -9.79 10.05 0.04
N SER A 123 -8.79 10.76 -0.49
CA SER A 123 -8.51 10.80 -1.92
C SER A 123 -7.95 9.48 -2.48
N ALA A 124 -7.38 8.64 -1.63
CA ALA A 124 -6.89 7.31 -2.00
C ALA A 124 -8.01 6.26 -2.08
N TYR A 125 -9.19 6.53 -1.51
CA TYR A 125 -10.33 5.63 -1.58
C TYR A 125 -11.25 5.96 -2.76
N ARG A 126 -10.88 5.45 -3.93
CA ARG A 126 -11.65 5.58 -5.18
C ARG A 126 -11.50 4.33 -6.04
N GLU A 127 -12.48 4.07 -6.89
CA GLU A 127 -12.45 2.97 -7.86
C GLU A 127 -11.14 2.96 -8.68
N GLY A 128 -10.54 1.78 -8.82
CA GLY A 128 -9.25 1.59 -9.49
C GLY A 128 -8.01 1.97 -8.67
N ALA A 129 -8.16 2.45 -7.43
CA ALA A 129 -7.06 2.62 -6.48
C ALA A 129 -6.89 1.38 -5.60
N TYR A 130 -5.68 1.18 -5.08
CA TYR A 130 -5.31 -0.04 -4.33
C TYR A 130 -6.30 -0.39 -3.22
N TRP A 131 -6.60 0.57 -2.34
CA TRP A 131 -7.42 0.32 -1.16
C TRP A 131 -8.88 0.02 -1.47
N TYR A 132 -9.38 0.50 -2.61
CA TYR A 132 -10.74 0.22 -3.04
C TYR A 132 -10.84 -1.24 -3.51
N GLU A 133 -9.89 -1.71 -4.32
CA GLU A 133 -9.84 -3.11 -4.75
C GLU A 133 -9.56 -4.04 -3.56
N PHE A 134 -8.65 -3.65 -2.66
CA PHE A 134 -8.37 -4.43 -1.46
C PHE A 134 -9.60 -4.59 -0.54
N ARG A 135 -10.43 -3.55 -0.42
CA ARG A 135 -11.71 -3.65 0.31
C ARG A 135 -12.64 -4.69 -0.32
N TRP A 136 -12.66 -4.80 -1.64
CA TRP A 136 -13.44 -5.82 -2.33
C TRP A 136 -12.96 -7.23 -1.99
N ASP A 137 -11.65 -7.48 -2.02
CA ASP A 137 -11.07 -8.78 -1.62
C ASP A 137 -11.48 -9.15 -0.18
N VAL A 138 -11.43 -8.19 0.74
CA VAL A 138 -11.87 -8.40 2.14
C VAL A 138 -13.37 -8.73 2.20
N SER A 139 -14.23 -8.04 1.43
CA SER A 139 -15.68 -8.31 1.43
C SER A 139 -16.06 -9.66 0.83
N MET A 140 -15.18 -10.27 0.03
CA MET A 140 -15.42 -11.59 -0.58
C MET A 140 -14.95 -12.76 0.30
N GLY A 141 -14.33 -12.49 1.46
CA GLY A 141 -13.75 -13.54 2.30
C GLY A 141 -12.39 -14.05 1.81
N ASP A 142 -11.76 -13.37 0.84
CA ASP A 142 -10.50 -13.80 0.21
C ASP A 142 -9.24 -13.44 1.02
N PHE A 143 -9.40 -13.07 2.30
CA PHE A 143 -8.33 -12.55 3.16
C PHE A 143 -8.34 -13.19 4.55
N TYR A 144 -8.16 -14.52 4.57
CA TYR A 144 -7.82 -15.31 5.74
C TYR A 144 -6.32 -15.73 5.60
N GLU A 145 -5.43 -15.19 6.44
CA GLU A 145 -4.02 -15.63 6.51
C GLU A 145 -3.68 -16.14 7.91
#